data_AF-A0A800G1B3-F1
#
_entry.id   AF-A0A800G1B3-F1
#
_cell.length_a   1.000
_cell.length_b   1.000
_cell.length_c   1.000
_cell.angle_alpha   90.00
_cell.angle_beta   90.00
_cell.angle_gamma   90.00
#
_symmetry.space_group_name_H-M   'P 1'
#
loop_
_entity.id
_entity.type
_entity.pdbx_description
1 polymer ?
#
loop_
_entity_poly.entity_id
_entity_poly.type
_entity_poly.pdbx_seq_one_letter_code
_entity_poly.pdbx_strand_id
1 'polypeptide(L)'
;MPEPAARTTPPAPDAARQGDALSEAILPVLLHELANVTQNLTGLHSILGMEGGAELFAQRQGDLVRSGQLAEDLGWAMAVLGSACGDNLLLARREPRGLSILFPLVQKACRREGLDVQSCPPDLPQLAPDCLDGWQLPWTLASLLLQSTRDGGGDWSLTPHGGRWIFSWRAHPSAGNAAAHLVGQLPGAEFAPAGKGRVRLALPGDWLR
;
A
#
# COMPACT_ATOMS: atom_id res chain seq x y z
N MET A 1 -43.76 10.19 19.40
CA MET A 1 -42.54 10.20 20.21
C MET A 1 -41.41 9.61 19.37
N PRO A 2 -40.42 10.40 18.94
CA PRO A 2 -39.32 9.87 18.13
C PRO A 2 -38.26 9.19 19.01
N GLU A 3 -37.80 8.05 18.52
CA GLU A 3 -36.80 7.14 19.08
C GLU A 3 -35.41 7.83 19.10
N PRO A 4 -34.63 7.75 20.20
CA PRO A 4 -33.32 8.38 20.26
C PRO A 4 -32.32 7.62 19.37
N ALA A 5 -31.76 8.31 18.38
CA ALA A 5 -30.70 7.81 17.52
C ALA A 5 -29.53 7.25 18.33
N ALA A 6 -29.15 6.00 18.03
CA ALA A 6 -27.99 5.34 18.60
C ALA A 6 -26.75 6.19 18.38
N ARG A 7 -26.18 6.72 19.46
CA ARG A 7 -24.86 7.36 19.44
C ARG A 7 -23.84 6.27 19.14
N THR A 8 -23.28 6.27 17.94
CA THR A 8 -22.07 5.51 17.62
C THR A 8 -20.95 5.99 18.53
N THR A 9 -20.63 5.18 19.54
CA THR A 9 -19.50 5.39 20.42
C THR A 9 -18.23 5.44 19.58
N PRO A 10 -17.38 6.49 19.68
CA PRO A 10 -16.09 6.48 19.01
C PRO A 10 -15.25 5.30 19.53
N PRO A 11 -14.46 4.64 18.67
CA PRO A 11 -13.59 3.55 19.11
C PRO A 11 -12.65 4.05 20.21
N ALA A 12 -12.37 3.17 21.19
CA ALA A 12 -11.55 3.49 22.35
C ALA A 12 -10.13 3.99 21.94
N PRO A 13 -9.58 5.00 22.62
CA PRO A 13 -8.33 5.68 22.26
C PRO A 13 -7.06 4.81 22.31
N ASP A 14 -7.13 3.57 22.82
CA ASP A 14 -5.97 2.69 22.94
C ASP A 14 -5.66 1.86 21.68
N ALA A 15 -6.61 1.71 20.74
CA ALA A 15 -6.35 1.04 19.46
C ALA A 15 -5.51 1.90 18.50
N ALA A 16 -5.52 3.23 18.69
CA ALA A 16 -4.80 4.21 17.86
C ALA A 16 -3.32 4.40 18.27
N ARG A 17 -2.84 3.72 19.34
CA ARG A 17 -1.47 3.87 19.87
C ARG A 17 -0.51 2.71 19.55
N GLN A 18 -0.98 1.63 18.94
CA GLN A 18 -0.07 0.74 18.23
C GLN A 18 0.32 1.47 16.95
N GLY A 19 1.56 1.98 16.90
CA GLY A 19 2.08 2.69 15.74
C GLY A 19 1.78 1.91 14.46
N ASP A 20 1.37 2.61 13.41
CA ASP A 20 1.11 1.99 12.11
C ASP A 20 2.43 1.36 11.62
N ALA A 21 2.58 0.06 11.86
CA ALA A 21 3.78 -0.71 11.54
C ALA A 21 4.11 -0.65 10.04
N LEU A 22 3.11 -0.42 9.18
CA LEU A 22 3.33 -0.19 7.77
C LEU A 22 4.00 1.17 7.56
N SER A 23 3.44 2.25 8.10
CA SER A 23 4.02 3.59 8.05
C SER A 23 5.46 3.60 8.55
N GLU A 24 5.73 3.00 9.71
CA GLU A 24 7.08 2.92 10.29
C GLU A 24 8.06 2.21 9.36
N ALA A 25 7.64 1.11 8.71
CA ALA A 25 8.49 0.33 7.83
C ALA A 25 8.76 1.06 6.50
N ILE A 26 7.74 1.66 5.87
CA ILE A 26 7.88 2.19 4.51
C ILE A 26 8.30 3.66 4.47
N LEU A 27 8.11 4.44 5.54
CA LEU A 27 8.47 5.87 5.57
C LEU A 27 9.95 6.13 5.21
N PRO A 28 10.94 5.38 5.73
CA PRO A 28 12.34 5.56 5.32
C PRO A 28 12.57 5.29 3.82
N VAL A 29 11.85 4.32 3.24
CA VAL A 29 11.91 4.02 1.81
C VAL A 29 11.29 5.16 1.00
N LEU A 30 10.10 5.61 1.38
CA LEU A 30 9.40 6.72 0.73
C LEU A 30 10.27 7.97 0.67
N LEU A 31 10.88 8.36 1.80
CA LEU A 31 11.76 9.53 1.87
C LEU A 31 13.01 9.35 1.00
N HIS A 32 13.58 8.15 0.96
CA HIS A 32 14.71 7.84 0.09
C HIS A 32 14.33 7.97 -1.40
N GLU A 33 13.19 7.43 -1.81
CA GLU A 33 12.73 7.51 -3.20
C GLU A 33 12.39 8.96 -3.61
N LEU A 34 11.78 9.75 -2.71
CA LEU A 34 11.53 11.18 -2.93
C LEU A 34 12.84 11.97 -3.10
N ALA A 35 13.85 11.65 -2.29
CA ALA A 35 15.18 12.24 -2.44
C ALA A 35 15.78 11.91 -3.81
N ASN A 36 15.67 10.65 -4.25
CA ASN A 36 16.15 10.22 -5.57
C ASN A 36 15.43 10.95 -6.72
N VAL A 37 14.10 11.10 -6.63
CA VAL A 37 13.30 11.89 -7.58
C VAL A 37 13.79 13.34 -7.63
N THR A 38 13.98 13.96 -6.46
CA THR A 38 14.44 15.35 -6.36
C THR A 38 15.83 15.53 -6.97
N GLN A 39 16.74 14.57 -6.73
CA GLN A 39 18.07 14.57 -7.32
C GLN A 39 18.00 14.44 -8.84
N ASN A 40 17.16 13.56 -9.38
CA ASN A 40 16.98 13.40 -10.82
C ASN A 40 16.47 14.69 -11.47
N LEU A 41 15.43 15.30 -10.88
CA LEU A 41 14.88 16.58 -11.37
C LEU A 41 15.92 17.71 -11.29
N THR A 42 16.71 17.76 -10.23
CA THR A 42 17.81 18.72 -10.09
C THR A 42 18.87 18.52 -11.16
N GLY A 43 19.26 17.27 -11.45
CA GLY A 43 20.20 16.95 -12.52
C GLY A 43 19.68 17.35 -13.90
N LEU A 44 18.41 17.10 -14.19
CA LEU A 44 17.76 17.54 -15.44
C LEU A 44 17.73 19.07 -15.55
N HIS A 45 17.47 19.77 -14.45
CA HIS A 45 17.55 21.23 -14.42
C HIS A 45 18.97 21.74 -14.67
N SER A 46 19.98 21.13 -14.05
CA SER A 46 21.39 21.52 -14.25
C SER A 46 21.84 21.38 -15.71
N ILE A 47 21.36 20.36 -16.44
CA ILE A 47 21.67 20.18 -17.87
C ILE A 47 21.25 21.40 -18.70
N LEU A 48 20.10 22.01 -18.38
CA LEU A 48 19.61 23.19 -19.10
C LEU A 48 20.50 24.43 -18.93
N GLY A 49 21.36 24.46 -17.90
CA GLY A 49 22.33 25.53 -17.67
C GLY A 49 23.65 25.38 -18.43
N MET A 50 23.85 24.29 -19.17
CA MET A 50 25.09 24.01 -19.91
C MET A 50 25.02 24.51 -21.36
N GLU A 51 26.17 24.82 -21.96
CA GLU A 51 26.28 25.06 -23.40
C GLU A 51 25.90 23.78 -24.18
N GLY A 52 24.97 23.86 -25.13
CA GLY A 52 24.36 22.68 -25.78
C GLY A 52 23.42 21.86 -24.89
N GLY A 53 23.02 22.41 -23.73
CA GLY A 53 22.16 21.73 -22.76
C GLY A 53 20.75 21.42 -23.25
N ALA A 54 20.22 22.22 -24.18
CA ALA A 54 18.87 22.02 -24.73
C ALA A 54 18.77 20.71 -25.53
N GLU A 55 19.75 20.40 -26.39
CA GLU A 55 19.79 19.16 -27.15
C GLU A 55 19.95 17.94 -26.24
N LEU A 56 20.81 18.04 -25.21
CA LEU A 56 21.01 16.97 -24.24
C LEU A 56 19.75 16.74 -23.38
N PHE A 57 19.05 17.79 -22.99
CA PHE A 57 17.77 17.70 -22.28
C PHE A 57 16.70 17.05 -23.16
N ALA A 58 16.64 17.38 -24.45
CA ALA A 58 15.69 16.77 -25.39
C ALA A 58 15.83 15.24 -25.44
N GLN A 59 17.08 14.73 -25.37
CA GLN A 59 17.36 13.29 -25.31
C GLN A 59 16.93 12.63 -23.99
N ARG A 60 16.70 13.42 -22.93
CA ARG A 60 16.35 12.96 -21.58
C ARG A 60 14.93 13.32 -21.13
N GLN A 61 14.06 13.76 -22.04
CA GLN A 61 12.66 14.07 -21.71
C GLN A 61 11.93 12.88 -21.06
N GLY A 62 12.29 11.64 -21.44
CA GLY A 62 11.77 10.44 -20.81
C GLY A 62 12.08 10.32 -19.30
N ASP A 63 13.23 10.84 -18.86
CA ASP A 63 13.61 10.86 -17.44
C ASP A 63 12.75 11.86 -16.65
N LEU A 64 12.36 12.98 -17.26
CA LEU A 64 11.44 13.94 -16.67
C LEU A 64 10.05 13.33 -16.46
N VAL A 65 9.50 12.70 -17.51
CA VAL A 65 8.19 12.03 -17.43
C VAL A 65 8.20 10.94 -16.36
N ARG A 66 9.25 10.12 -16.33
CA ARG A 66 9.40 9.06 -15.32
C ARG A 66 9.51 9.61 -13.90
N SER A 67 10.29 10.67 -13.71
CA SER A 67 10.45 11.32 -12.40
C SER A 67 9.14 11.98 -11.94
N GLY A 68 8.38 12.58 -12.85
CA GLY A 68 7.06 13.13 -12.57
C GLY A 68 6.06 12.06 -12.14
N GLN A 69 5.99 10.93 -12.86
CA GLN A 69 5.12 9.82 -12.48
C GLN A 69 5.50 9.24 -11.11
N LEU A 70 6.79 9.05 -10.85
CA LEU A 70 7.25 8.54 -9.57
C LEU A 70 6.95 9.54 -8.43
N ALA A 71 7.10 10.84 -8.66
CA ALA A 71 6.71 11.86 -7.68
C ALA A 71 5.21 11.79 -7.34
N GLU A 72 4.37 11.60 -8.36
CA GLU A 72 2.93 11.46 -8.18
C GLU A 72 2.57 10.20 -7.38
N ASP A 73 3.16 9.06 -7.72
CA ASP A 73 2.94 7.77 -7.06
C ASP A 73 3.39 7.84 -5.59
N LEU A 74 4.56 8.42 -5.30
CA LEU A 74 5.07 8.62 -3.94
C LEU A 74 4.20 9.61 -3.14
N GLY A 75 3.72 10.68 -3.79
CA GLY A 75 2.78 11.63 -3.18
C GLY A 75 1.47 10.96 -2.77
N TRP A 76 0.94 10.07 -3.62
CA TRP A 76 -0.24 9.28 -3.28
C TRP A 76 0.03 8.31 -2.13
N ALA A 77 1.16 7.60 -2.13
CA ALA A 77 1.52 6.69 -1.06
C ALA A 77 1.64 7.40 0.31
N MET A 78 2.21 8.61 0.35
CA MET A 78 2.22 9.43 1.57
C MET A 78 0.81 9.81 2.04
N ALA A 79 -0.08 10.15 1.12
CA ALA A 79 -1.46 10.49 1.45
C ALA A 79 -2.25 9.28 1.99
N VAL A 80 -1.95 8.06 1.51
CA VAL A 80 -2.48 6.81 2.09
C VAL A 80 -2.02 6.65 3.55
N LEU A 81 -0.73 6.85 3.83
CA LEU A 81 -0.23 6.77 5.21
C LEU A 81 -0.87 7.81 6.14
N GLY A 82 -1.01 9.06 5.67
CA GLY A 82 -1.71 10.09 6.44
C GLY A 82 -3.18 9.74 6.69
N SER A 83 -3.86 9.12 5.70
CA SER A 83 -5.23 8.63 5.84
C SER A 83 -5.36 7.50 6.87
N ALA A 84 -4.38 6.60 6.93
CA ALA A 84 -4.32 5.57 7.96
C ALA A 84 -4.10 6.15 9.38
N CYS A 85 -3.42 7.29 9.49
CA CYS A 85 -3.24 8.02 10.74
C CYS A 85 -4.44 8.88 11.16
N GLY A 86 -5.52 8.91 10.36
CA GLY A 86 -6.76 9.64 10.65
C GLY A 86 -6.96 10.95 9.89
N ASP A 87 -6.00 11.37 9.06
CA ASP A 87 -6.12 12.58 8.23
C ASP A 87 -6.63 12.22 6.83
N ASN A 88 -7.81 12.69 6.42
CA ASN A 88 -8.30 12.47 5.06
C ASN A 88 -7.56 13.32 4.01
N LEU A 89 -6.31 12.95 3.70
CA LEU A 89 -5.44 13.65 2.75
C LEU A 89 -5.76 13.30 1.30
N LEU A 90 -6.40 12.16 1.06
CA LEU A 90 -6.77 11.73 -0.29
C LEU A 90 -8.03 12.41 -0.80
N LEU A 91 -8.91 12.89 0.09
CA LEU A 91 -10.19 13.48 -0.29
C LEU A 91 -10.95 12.52 -1.24
N ALA A 92 -11.20 12.96 -2.47
CA ALA A 92 -11.84 12.16 -3.52
C ALA A 92 -10.85 11.41 -4.43
N ARG A 93 -9.53 11.58 -4.25
CA ARG A 93 -8.53 10.95 -5.12
C ARG A 93 -8.60 9.42 -4.97
N ARG A 94 -8.62 8.73 -6.10
CA ARG A 94 -8.57 7.27 -6.23
C ARG A 94 -7.44 6.93 -7.21
N GLU A 95 -6.69 5.88 -6.91
CA GLU A 95 -5.58 5.42 -7.76
C GLU A 95 -5.76 3.92 -8.03
N PRO A 96 -6.24 3.53 -9.23
CA PRO A 96 -6.43 2.12 -9.58
C PRO A 96 -5.16 1.27 -9.40
N ARG A 97 -3.97 1.85 -9.54
CA ARG A 97 -2.68 1.16 -9.42
C ARG A 97 -2.16 1.13 -7.98
N GLY A 98 -2.98 1.41 -6.97
CA GLY A 98 -2.55 1.56 -5.58
C GLY A 98 -1.73 0.38 -5.04
N LEU A 99 -2.06 -0.86 -5.45
CA LEU A 99 -1.27 -2.05 -5.08
C LEU A 99 0.12 -2.03 -5.72
N SER A 100 0.21 -1.70 -7.01
CA SER A 100 1.47 -1.57 -7.75
C SER A 100 2.37 -0.44 -7.24
N ILE A 101 1.81 0.51 -6.48
CA ILE A 101 2.57 1.57 -5.82
C ILE A 101 3.07 1.10 -4.43
N LEU A 102 2.19 0.58 -3.58
CA LEU A 102 2.57 0.22 -2.20
C LEU A 102 3.40 -1.07 -2.10
N PHE A 103 3.09 -2.10 -2.90
CA PHE A 103 3.76 -3.39 -2.76
C PHE A 103 5.28 -3.27 -2.99
N PRO A 104 5.78 -2.57 -4.03
CA PRO A 104 7.22 -2.35 -4.19
C PRO A 104 7.87 -1.60 -3.01
N LEU A 105 7.16 -0.66 -2.38
CA LEU A 105 7.67 0.06 -1.21
C LEU A 105 7.80 -0.86 0.00
N VAL A 106 6.80 -1.72 0.25
CA VAL A 106 6.86 -2.75 1.28
C VAL A 106 8.02 -3.71 1.01
N GLN A 107 8.19 -4.17 -0.23
CA GLN A 107 9.29 -5.06 -0.58
C GLN A 107 10.66 -4.41 -0.37
N LYS A 108 10.82 -3.13 -0.74
CA LYS A 108 12.03 -2.36 -0.44
C LYS A 108 12.26 -2.24 1.06
N ALA A 109 11.21 -2.01 1.86
CA ALA A 109 11.31 -1.94 3.32
C ALA A 109 11.78 -3.27 3.91
N CYS A 110 11.15 -4.38 3.52
CA CYS A 110 11.54 -5.72 3.98
C CYS A 110 12.98 -6.08 3.59
N ARG A 111 13.43 -5.73 2.37
CA ARG A 111 14.82 -5.94 1.95
C ARG A 111 15.82 -5.15 2.79
N ARG A 112 15.48 -3.94 3.22
CA ARG A 112 16.32 -3.14 4.13
C ARG A 112 16.45 -3.77 5.52
N GLU A 113 15.43 -4.51 5.95
CA GLU A 113 15.44 -5.31 7.18
C GLU A 113 16.19 -6.65 7.02
N GLY A 114 16.71 -6.97 5.83
CA GLY A 114 17.39 -8.23 5.55
C GLY A 114 16.44 -9.43 5.43
N LEU A 115 15.14 -9.19 5.25
CA LEU A 115 14.15 -10.24 5.08
C LEU A 115 14.20 -10.82 3.66
N ASP A 116 13.88 -12.11 3.55
CA ASP A 116 13.62 -12.72 2.25
C ASP A 116 12.27 -12.25 1.72
N VAL A 117 12.23 -11.87 0.44
CA VAL A 117 11.07 -11.23 -0.18
C VAL A 117 10.79 -11.90 -1.51
N GLN A 118 9.66 -12.59 -1.60
CA GLN A 118 9.11 -13.08 -2.87
C GLN A 118 8.96 -11.91 -3.86
N SER A 119 9.35 -12.13 -5.12
CA SER A 119 9.11 -11.15 -6.18
C SER A 119 7.62 -10.83 -6.32
N CYS A 120 7.31 -9.55 -6.48
CA CYS A 120 5.94 -9.14 -6.78
C CYS A 120 5.57 -9.64 -8.19
N PRO A 121 4.37 -10.20 -8.42
CA PRO A 121 3.87 -10.43 -9.76
C PRO A 121 3.93 -9.12 -10.58
N PRO A 122 4.26 -9.19 -11.88
CA PRO A 122 4.35 -8.00 -12.72
C PRO A 122 3.01 -7.27 -12.85
N ASP A 123 1.92 -8.03 -12.83
CA ASP A 123 0.56 -7.53 -12.99
C ASP A 123 -0.23 -7.79 -11.70
N LEU A 124 -0.33 -6.76 -10.86
CA LEU A 124 -1.27 -6.73 -9.75
C LEU A 124 -2.64 -6.25 -10.25
N PRO A 125 -3.75 -6.76 -9.69
CA PRO A 125 -5.06 -6.28 -10.05
C PRO A 125 -5.23 -4.80 -9.67
N GLN A 126 -6.05 -4.10 -10.45
CA GLN A 126 -6.36 -2.70 -10.22
C GLN A 126 -7.52 -2.55 -9.23
N LEU A 127 -7.48 -1.51 -8.40
CA LEU A 127 -8.58 -1.13 -7.53
C LEU A 127 -9.77 -0.66 -8.37
N ALA A 128 -10.96 -1.17 -8.06
CA ALA A 128 -12.18 -0.66 -8.64
C ALA A 128 -12.46 0.78 -8.16
N PRO A 129 -13.10 1.64 -8.98
CA PRO A 129 -13.35 3.04 -8.62
C PRO A 129 -14.13 3.24 -7.32
N ASP A 130 -15.07 2.35 -7.04
CA ASP A 130 -15.97 2.41 -5.89
C ASP A 130 -15.47 1.56 -4.70
N CYS A 131 -14.21 1.10 -4.75
CA CYS A 131 -13.62 0.33 -3.67
C CYS A 131 -13.32 1.22 -2.46
N LEU A 132 -14.24 1.21 -1.49
CA LEU A 132 -14.11 1.91 -0.21
C LEU A 132 -13.74 3.40 -0.41
N ASP A 133 -12.93 3.98 0.48
CA ASP A 133 -12.43 5.35 0.31
C ASP A 133 -11.12 5.40 -0.49
N GLY A 134 -10.79 4.33 -1.24
CA GLY A 134 -9.65 4.27 -2.14
C GLY A 134 -8.28 4.06 -1.48
N TRP A 135 -8.20 4.11 -0.16
CA TRP A 135 -6.94 3.93 0.58
C TRP A 135 -6.96 2.70 1.49
N GLN A 136 -8.13 2.32 2.03
CA GLN A 136 -8.23 1.23 3.00
C GLN A 136 -7.73 -0.09 2.41
N LEU A 137 -8.24 -0.47 1.22
CA LEU A 137 -7.85 -1.74 0.63
C LEU A 137 -6.34 -1.82 0.31
N PRO A 138 -5.72 -0.85 -0.39
CA PRO A 138 -4.29 -0.92 -0.66
C PRO A 138 -3.45 -0.85 0.62
N TRP A 139 -3.81 -0.03 1.60
CA TRP A 139 -3.13 0.01 2.90
C TRP A 139 -3.23 -1.34 3.62
N THR A 140 -4.43 -1.92 3.72
CA THR A 140 -4.66 -3.22 4.35
C THR A 140 -3.82 -4.32 3.69
N LEU A 141 -3.84 -4.42 2.37
CA LEU A 141 -3.08 -5.44 1.65
C LEU A 141 -1.57 -5.23 1.78
N ALA A 142 -1.10 -3.98 1.81
CA ALA A 142 0.30 -3.66 2.06
C ALA A 142 0.74 -4.03 3.48
N SER A 143 -0.11 -3.80 4.50
CA SER A 143 0.13 -4.22 5.88
C SER A 143 0.19 -5.74 6.02
N LEU A 144 -0.72 -6.45 5.36
CA LEU A 144 -0.71 -7.93 5.34
C LEU A 144 0.51 -8.48 4.60
N LEU A 145 0.95 -7.83 3.52
CA LEU A 145 2.18 -8.18 2.81
C LEU A 145 3.41 -8.02 3.73
N LEU A 146 3.53 -6.88 4.41
CA LEU A 146 4.62 -6.64 5.36
C LEU A 146 4.63 -7.71 6.46
N GLN A 147 3.47 -7.99 7.04
CA GLN A 147 3.31 -9.00 8.06
C GLN A 147 3.68 -10.40 7.55
N SER A 148 3.18 -10.78 6.37
CA SER A 148 3.50 -12.08 5.75
C SER A 148 4.99 -12.28 5.49
N THR A 149 5.68 -11.19 5.16
CA THR A 149 7.12 -11.21 4.92
C THR A 149 7.88 -11.42 6.23
N ARG A 150 7.51 -10.70 7.30
CA ARG A 150 8.11 -10.83 8.63
C ARG A 150 7.83 -12.19 9.28
N ASP A 151 6.64 -12.75 9.08
CA ASP A 151 6.21 -13.98 9.75
C ASP A 151 6.64 -15.27 9.04
N GLY A 152 6.87 -15.22 7.73
CA GLY A 152 6.91 -16.43 6.90
C GLY A 152 7.75 -16.36 5.65
N GLY A 153 8.62 -15.36 5.49
CA GLY A 153 9.54 -15.24 4.35
C GLY A 153 8.86 -14.79 3.04
N GLY A 154 7.65 -14.21 3.13
CA GLY A 154 7.00 -13.58 1.99
C GLY A 154 6.27 -14.55 1.05
N ASP A 155 5.89 -15.74 1.51
CA ASP A 155 4.97 -16.62 0.78
C ASP A 155 3.53 -16.08 0.87
N TRP A 156 3.13 -15.36 -0.18
CA TRP A 156 1.80 -14.81 -0.35
C TRP A 156 1.29 -14.97 -1.80
N SER A 157 -0.02 -14.88 -1.95
CA SER A 157 -0.71 -14.90 -3.25
C SER A 157 -1.96 -14.04 -3.19
N LEU A 158 -2.32 -13.42 -4.32
CA LEU A 158 -3.57 -12.71 -4.53
C LEU A 158 -4.20 -13.23 -5.81
N THR A 159 -5.30 -13.98 -5.70
CA THR A 159 -5.89 -14.69 -6.85
C THR A 159 -7.41 -14.63 -6.84
N PRO A 160 -8.07 -14.59 -8.01
CA PRO A 160 -9.52 -14.66 -8.09
C PRO A 160 -9.99 -16.11 -7.86
N HIS A 161 -11.02 -16.29 -7.03
CA HIS A 161 -11.63 -17.59 -6.77
C HIS A 161 -13.12 -17.43 -6.41
N GLY A 162 -14.00 -18.11 -7.14
CA GLY A 162 -15.43 -18.16 -6.81
C GLY A 162 -16.12 -16.78 -6.74
N GLY A 163 -15.75 -15.85 -7.62
CA GLY A 163 -16.30 -14.49 -7.64
C GLY A 163 -15.75 -13.57 -6.54
N ARG A 164 -14.65 -13.96 -5.89
CA ARG A 164 -13.96 -13.20 -4.84
C ARG A 164 -12.47 -13.11 -5.13
N TRP A 165 -11.79 -12.17 -4.49
CA TRP A 165 -10.33 -12.12 -4.50
C TRP A 165 -9.79 -12.71 -3.20
N ILE A 166 -8.87 -13.66 -3.31
CA ILE A 166 -8.29 -14.36 -2.17
C ILE A 166 -6.84 -13.92 -2.01
N PHE A 167 -6.57 -13.18 -0.94
CA PHE A 167 -5.21 -12.94 -0.46
C PHE A 167 -4.86 -14.03 0.55
N SER A 168 -3.88 -14.89 0.25
CA SER A 168 -3.44 -15.97 1.13
C SER A 168 -1.96 -15.88 1.42
N TRP A 169 -1.60 -16.05 2.69
CA TRP A 169 -0.22 -16.01 3.15
C TRP A 169 0.03 -16.99 4.29
N ARG A 170 1.30 -17.26 4.57
CA ARG A 170 1.73 -17.99 5.76
C ARG A 170 1.74 -17.04 6.96
N ALA A 171 1.00 -17.35 8.01
CA ALA A 171 0.94 -16.54 9.22
C ALA A 171 1.55 -17.29 10.40
N HIS A 172 2.29 -16.56 11.24
CA HIS A 172 2.66 -17.08 12.55
C HIS A 172 1.42 -17.13 13.46
N PRO A 173 1.26 -18.15 14.33
CA PRO A 173 0.07 -18.28 15.19
C PRO A 173 -0.25 -17.05 16.04
N SER A 174 0.76 -16.31 16.50
CA SER A 174 0.57 -15.07 17.28
C SER A 174 0.10 -13.87 16.44
N ALA A 175 0.31 -13.92 15.13
CA ALA A 175 0.08 -12.81 14.22
C ALA A 175 -1.32 -12.84 13.58
N GLY A 176 -2.00 -13.99 13.63
CA GLY A 176 -3.36 -14.16 13.12
C GLY A 176 -4.39 -13.20 13.76
N ASN A 177 -4.21 -12.84 15.03
CA ASN A 177 -5.11 -11.92 15.73
C ASN A 177 -4.97 -10.46 15.22
N ALA A 178 -3.74 -10.01 14.94
CA ALA A 178 -3.51 -8.69 14.38
C ALA A 178 -4.06 -8.57 12.96
N ALA A 179 -3.84 -9.60 12.14
CA ALA A 179 -4.41 -9.65 10.79
C ALA A 179 -5.94 -9.67 10.79
N ALA A 180 -6.55 -10.44 11.70
CA ALA A 180 -8.01 -10.48 11.85
C ALA A 180 -8.58 -9.12 12.26
N HIS A 181 -7.90 -8.40 13.17
CA HIS A 181 -8.32 -7.06 13.58
C HIS A 181 -8.27 -6.06 12.42
N LEU A 182 -7.17 -6.08 11.66
CA LEU A 182 -6.98 -5.22 10.50
C LEU A 182 -8.02 -5.50 9.40
N VAL A 183 -8.37 -6.77 9.18
CA VAL A 183 -9.43 -7.17 8.23
C VAL A 183 -10.83 -6.79 8.73
N GLY A 184 -11.06 -6.77 10.04
CA GLY A 184 -12.36 -6.38 10.63
C GLY A 184 -12.83 -4.97 10.25
N GLN A 185 -11.94 -4.16 9.69
CA GLN A 185 -12.23 -2.81 9.20
C GLN A 185 -12.72 -2.79 7.74
N LEU A 186 -12.67 -3.92 7.03
CA LEU A 186 -13.07 -4.05 5.63
C LEU A 186 -14.48 -4.67 5.52
N PRO A 187 -15.53 -3.90 5.17
CA PRO A 187 -16.89 -4.42 5.09
C PRO A 187 -17.00 -5.50 4.01
N GLY A 188 -17.58 -6.65 4.36
CA GLY A 188 -17.75 -7.78 3.43
C GLY A 188 -16.50 -8.62 3.20
N ALA A 189 -15.35 -8.28 3.78
CA ALA A 189 -14.17 -9.13 3.76
C ALA A 189 -14.28 -10.26 4.79
N GLU A 190 -13.80 -11.45 4.45
CA GLU A 190 -13.86 -12.63 5.33
C GLU A 190 -12.44 -13.17 5.60
N PHE A 191 -12.08 -13.27 6.88
CA PHE A 191 -10.82 -13.86 7.31
C PHE A 191 -11.04 -15.30 7.78
N ALA A 192 -10.22 -16.23 7.28
CA ALA A 192 -10.31 -17.64 7.69
C ALA A 192 -8.94 -18.32 7.72
N PRO A 193 -8.72 -19.29 8.63
CA PRO A 193 -7.62 -20.23 8.53
C PRO A 193 -7.74 -21.05 7.24
N ALA A 194 -6.62 -21.28 6.54
CA ALA A 194 -6.56 -22.07 5.30
C ALA A 194 -5.84 -23.43 5.49
N GLY A 195 -5.56 -23.82 6.74
CA GLY A 195 -4.81 -25.03 7.10
C GLY A 195 -3.30 -24.88 6.87
N LYS A 196 -2.50 -25.82 7.40
CA LYS A 196 -1.02 -25.84 7.26
C LYS A 196 -0.30 -24.54 7.65
N GLY A 197 -0.83 -23.80 8.63
CA GLY A 197 -0.27 -22.51 9.06
C GLY A 197 -0.48 -21.36 8.06
N ARG A 198 -1.36 -21.53 7.06
CA ARG A 198 -1.81 -20.45 6.19
C ARG A 198 -3.11 -19.86 6.68
N VAL A 199 -3.29 -18.59 6.35
CA VAL A 199 -4.54 -17.87 6.50
C VAL A 199 -4.93 -17.28 5.14
N ARG A 200 -6.21 -16.92 5.02
CA ARG A 200 -6.75 -16.28 3.83
C ARG A 200 -7.68 -15.15 4.20
N LEU A 201 -7.65 -14.13 3.37
CA LEU A 201 -8.57 -13.02 3.32
C LEU A 201 -9.35 -13.11 2.00
N ALA A 202 -10.66 -13.29 2.08
CA ALA A 202 -11.54 -13.26 0.94
C ALA A 202 -12.18 -11.87 0.82
N LEU A 203 -11.81 -11.14 -0.21
CA LEU A 203 -12.34 -9.82 -0.56
C LEU A 203 -13.54 -9.96 -1.51
N PRO A 204 -14.48 -9.00 -1.51
CA PRO A 204 -15.49 -8.89 -2.56
C PRO A 204 -14.84 -8.85 -3.96
N GLY A 205 -15.46 -9.52 -4.93
CA GLY A 205 -14.91 -9.66 -6.28
C GLY A 205 -14.90 -8.36 -7.09
N ASP A 206 -15.81 -7.45 -6.77
CA ASP A 206 -15.98 -6.15 -7.42
C ASP A 206 -14.99 -5.08 -6.97
N TRP A 207 -14.15 -5.38 -5.96
CA TRP A 207 -13.13 -4.46 -5.45
C TRP A 207 -11.86 -4.40 -6.30
N LEU A 208 -11.59 -5.43 -7.10
CA LEU A 208 -10.35 -5.58 -7.86
C LEU A 208 -10.65 -6.08 -9.29
N ARG A 209 -9.90 -5.56 -10.28
CA ARG A 209 -10.07 -5.84 -11.72
C ARG A 209 -8.78 -6.26 -12.40
#